data_AF-A0AAW4T2T9-F1
#
_entry.id   AF-A0AAW4T2T9-F1
#
_cell.length_a   1.000
_cell.length_b   1.000
_cell.length_c   1.000
_cell.angle_alpha   90.00
_cell.angle_beta   90.00
_cell.angle_gamma   90.00
#
_symmetry.space_group_name_H-M   'P 1'
#
loop_
_entity.id
_entity.type
_entity.pdbx_description
1 polymer ?
#
loop_
_entity_poly.entity_id
_entity_poly.type
_entity_poly.pdbx_seq_one_letter_code
_entity_poly.pdbx_strand_id
1 'polypeptide(L)'
;MNINKEIEISISDAIIEKPIRFSVGKYSFSLYPSTLGRMQILKNLYLAMNINTKLLSLNPFAEALRVCRYKQETVCQIIAYSTFNEKRDVMDFKKVSQRAIFFRKKVSVDDLATLLTVILSADKVEEYIHYFGLDADRKLKAQINHIKGEGHSVTFGGKSIYGLLIDFACQRYGWTMDYVLWSISYVNLSLLLADAITTVYLSDDERKKMGRGDGEVINADDPANRDLVRRMISE
;
A
#
# COMPACT_ATOMS: atom_id res chain seq x y z
N MET A 1 12.89 12.52 18.05
CA MET A 1 12.07 11.29 18.26
C MET A 1 12.65 10.22 17.34
N ASN A 2 12.75 8.95 17.75
CA ASN A 2 13.45 7.92 16.97
C ASN A 2 12.53 7.44 15.84
N ILE A 3 12.93 7.64 14.58
CA ILE A 3 12.13 7.36 13.36
C ILE A 3 11.57 5.92 13.37
N ASN A 4 12.36 4.94 13.80
CA ASN A 4 11.91 3.54 13.88
C ASN A 4 10.76 3.35 14.88
N LYS A 5 10.75 4.12 15.98
CA LYS A 5 9.67 4.05 16.98
C LYS A 5 8.35 4.59 16.45
N GLU A 6 8.40 5.61 15.59
CA GLU A 6 7.19 6.19 14.96
C GLU A 6 6.57 5.21 13.97
N ILE A 7 7.40 4.56 13.15
CA ILE A 7 6.95 3.54 12.20
C ILE A 7 6.33 2.35 12.93
N GLU A 8 6.96 1.84 14.01
CA GLU A 8 6.40 0.76 14.83
C GLU A 8 5.02 1.08 15.43
N ILE A 9 4.84 2.29 15.96
CA ILE A 9 3.54 2.75 16.46
C ILE A 9 2.52 2.83 15.31
N SER A 10 2.95 3.36 14.15
CA SER A 10 2.10 3.46 12.95
C SER A 10 1.66 2.09 12.44
N ILE A 11 2.56 1.10 12.45
CA ILE A 11 2.27 -0.29 12.10
C ILE A 11 1.27 -0.90 13.10
N SER A 12 1.50 -0.72 14.40
CA SER A 12 0.58 -1.20 15.43
C SER A 12 -0.82 -0.61 15.26
N ASP A 13 -0.91 0.70 14.98
CA ASP A 13 -2.18 1.38 14.73
C ASP A 13 -2.86 0.88 13.44
N ALA A 14 -2.09 0.53 12.41
CA ALA A 14 -2.61 -0.06 11.17
C ALA A 14 -3.16 -1.49 11.38
N ILE A 15 -2.44 -2.34 12.11
CA ILE A 15 -2.86 -3.73 12.41
C ILE A 15 -4.22 -3.75 13.12
N ILE A 16 -4.41 -2.88 14.13
CA ILE A 16 -5.67 -2.79 14.87
C ILE A 16 -6.73 -1.92 14.19
N GLU A 17 -6.41 -1.38 13.00
CA GLU A 17 -7.28 -0.50 12.22
C GLU A 17 -7.79 0.71 13.00
N LYS A 18 -6.90 1.32 13.79
CA LYS A 18 -7.25 2.39 14.71
C LYS A 18 -7.77 3.62 13.95
N PRO A 19 -8.99 4.09 14.24
CA PRO A 19 -9.51 5.28 13.61
C PRO A 19 -8.91 6.55 14.22
N ILE A 20 -8.76 7.59 13.38
CA ILE A 20 -8.33 8.92 13.82
C ILE A 20 -9.57 9.71 14.25
N ARG A 21 -9.65 10.07 15.53
CA ARG A 21 -10.81 10.79 16.09
C ARG A 21 -10.65 12.31 15.92
N PHE A 22 -11.76 12.98 15.61
CA PHE A 22 -11.82 14.43 15.57
C PHE A 22 -13.22 14.92 15.94
N SER A 23 -13.35 16.21 16.25
CA SER A 23 -14.62 16.82 16.64
C SER A 23 -14.93 18.06 15.81
N VAL A 24 -16.21 18.26 15.52
CA VAL A 24 -16.73 19.47 14.85
C VAL A 24 -17.83 20.04 15.72
N GLY A 25 -17.50 21.08 16.49
CA GLY A 25 -18.36 21.59 17.55
C GLY A 25 -18.69 20.49 18.57
N LYS A 26 -19.98 20.20 18.77
CA LYS A 26 -20.45 19.17 19.71
C LYS A 26 -20.46 17.74 19.14
N TYR A 27 -20.13 17.57 17.85
CA TYR A 27 -20.20 16.28 17.17
C TYR A 27 -18.82 15.64 17.13
N SER A 28 -18.73 14.35 17.44
CA SER A 28 -17.50 13.58 17.35
C SER A 28 -17.55 12.64 16.15
N PHE A 29 -16.44 12.57 15.43
CA PHE A 29 -16.25 11.78 14.22
C PHE A 29 -14.96 10.97 14.32
N SER A 30 -14.81 10.04 13.39
CA SER A 30 -13.66 9.16 13.28
C SER A 30 -13.35 8.97 11.81
N LEU A 31 -12.10 9.13 11.39
CA LEU A 31 -11.62 8.72 10.09
C LEU A 31 -11.17 7.27 10.20
N TYR A 32 -11.87 6.39 9.49
CA TYR A 32 -11.57 4.96 9.49
C TYR A 32 -10.55 4.62 8.40
N PRO A 33 -9.65 3.65 8.62
CA PRO A 33 -8.80 3.10 7.58
C PRO A 33 -9.61 2.71 6.35
N SER A 34 -9.09 2.99 5.16
CA SER A 34 -9.82 2.73 3.92
C SER A 34 -9.82 1.25 3.61
N THR A 35 -10.98 0.70 3.28
CA THR A 35 -11.13 -0.66 2.74
C THR A 35 -11.02 -0.63 1.21
N LEU A 36 -10.79 -1.78 0.59
CA LEU A 36 -10.68 -1.88 -0.86
C LEU A 36 -11.95 -1.40 -1.58
N GLY A 37 -13.13 -1.74 -1.03
CA GLY A 37 -14.42 -1.30 -1.54
C GLY A 37 -14.63 0.21 -1.43
N ARG A 38 -14.24 0.82 -0.29
CA ARG A 38 -14.30 2.28 -0.12
C ARG A 38 -13.39 2.99 -1.13
N MET A 39 -12.20 2.44 -1.39
CA MET A 39 -11.29 3.00 -2.40
C MET A 39 -11.92 3.01 -3.80
N GLN A 40 -12.69 1.97 -4.16
CA GLN A 40 -13.37 1.96 -5.46
C GLN A 40 -14.43 3.06 -5.58
N ILE A 41 -15.16 3.36 -4.50
CA ILE A 41 -16.11 4.47 -4.47
C ILE A 41 -15.37 5.81 -4.59
N LEU A 42 -14.30 5.98 -3.81
CA LEU A 42 -13.55 7.23 -3.76
C LEU A 42 -12.75 7.52 -5.04
N LYS A 43 -12.41 6.50 -5.84
CA LYS A 43 -11.63 6.63 -7.08
C LYS A 43 -12.13 7.75 -7.99
N ASN A 44 -13.43 7.78 -8.27
CA ASN A 44 -14.02 8.81 -9.15
C ASN A 44 -13.98 10.21 -8.52
N LEU A 45 -14.14 10.30 -7.20
CA LEU A 45 -14.05 11.57 -6.48
C LEU A 45 -12.61 12.10 -6.48
N TYR A 46 -11.62 11.24 -6.27
CA TYR A 46 -10.21 11.62 -6.35
C TYR A 46 -9.84 12.11 -7.75
N LEU A 47 -10.31 11.46 -8.81
CA LEU A 47 -10.13 11.94 -10.18
C LEU A 47 -10.79 13.31 -10.39
N ALA A 48 -12.01 13.51 -9.86
CA ALA A 48 -12.74 14.77 -9.98
C ALA A 48 -12.11 15.95 -9.22
N MET A 49 -11.30 15.70 -8.20
CA MET A 49 -10.57 16.77 -7.48
C MET A 49 -9.55 17.48 -8.38
N ASN A 50 -9.06 16.81 -9.44
CA ASN A 50 -8.06 17.33 -10.35
C ASN A 50 -6.85 17.91 -9.61
N ILE A 51 -6.16 17.03 -8.86
CA ILE A 51 -4.99 17.38 -8.06
C ILE A 51 -3.88 17.88 -8.99
N ASN A 52 -3.31 19.03 -8.65
CA ASN A 52 -2.12 19.54 -9.29
C ASN A 52 -0.90 18.83 -8.72
N THR A 53 -0.39 17.84 -9.47
CA THR A 53 0.75 17.02 -9.07
C THR A 53 2.03 17.82 -8.83
N LYS A 54 2.24 18.92 -9.57
CA LYS A 54 3.38 19.83 -9.37
C LYS A 54 3.29 20.59 -8.06
N LEU A 55 2.09 21.04 -7.68
CA LEU A 55 1.90 21.73 -6.41
C LEU A 55 1.92 20.74 -5.25
N LEU A 56 1.35 19.55 -5.43
CA LEU A 56 1.37 18.48 -4.44
C LEU A 56 2.80 18.12 -4.02
N SER A 57 3.73 18.01 -4.97
CA SER A 57 5.13 17.67 -4.66
C SER A 57 5.90 18.79 -3.95
N LEU A 58 5.51 20.04 -4.15
CA LEU A 58 6.15 21.21 -3.52
C LEU A 58 5.56 21.52 -2.14
N ASN A 59 4.24 21.50 -2.03
CA ASN A 59 3.51 21.82 -0.81
C ASN A 59 2.15 21.08 -0.79
N PRO A 60 2.09 19.88 -0.19
CA PRO A 60 0.87 19.08 -0.13
C PRO A 60 -0.31 19.80 0.53
N PHE A 61 -0.06 20.56 1.59
CA PHE A 61 -1.11 21.28 2.31
C PHE A 61 -1.68 22.44 1.49
N ALA A 62 -0.84 23.18 0.76
CA ALA A 62 -1.29 24.23 -0.14
C ALA A 62 -2.17 23.67 -1.27
N GLU A 63 -1.81 22.50 -1.80
CA GLU A 63 -2.65 21.82 -2.78
C GLU A 63 -3.99 21.35 -2.18
N ALA A 64 -3.97 20.80 -0.96
CA ALA A 64 -5.20 20.44 -0.25
C ALA A 64 -6.12 21.65 -0.06
N LEU A 65 -5.58 22.80 0.41
CA LEU A 65 -6.32 24.05 0.54
C LEU A 65 -6.92 24.51 -0.78
N ARG A 66 -6.14 24.46 -1.87
CA ARG A 66 -6.62 24.83 -3.21
C ARG A 66 -7.82 23.96 -3.58
N VAL A 67 -7.71 22.65 -3.48
CA VAL A 67 -8.79 21.72 -3.82
C VAL A 67 -10.01 21.94 -2.91
N CYS A 68 -9.83 22.19 -1.62
CA CYS A 68 -10.93 22.50 -0.70
C CYS A 68 -11.69 23.78 -1.09
N ARG A 69 -11.03 24.78 -1.69
CA ARG A 69 -11.68 26.01 -2.16
C ARG A 69 -12.48 25.81 -3.45
N TYR A 70 -11.90 25.11 -4.44
CA TYR A 70 -12.50 24.99 -5.78
C TYR A 70 -13.40 23.76 -5.96
N LYS A 71 -13.21 22.72 -5.14
CA LYS A 71 -13.91 21.42 -5.22
C LYS A 71 -14.46 21.01 -3.85
N GLN A 72 -14.94 21.99 -3.08
CA GLN A 72 -15.39 21.78 -1.70
C GLN A 72 -16.42 20.65 -1.56
N GLU A 73 -17.38 20.55 -2.49
CA GLU A 73 -18.41 19.50 -2.47
C GLU A 73 -17.81 18.10 -2.59
N THR A 74 -16.90 17.89 -3.54
CA THR A 74 -16.17 16.64 -3.73
C THR A 74 -15.34 16.29 -2.49
N VAL A 75 -14.63 17.27 -1.92
CA VAL A 75 -13.84 17.07 -0.69
C VAL A 75 -14.71 16.65 0.48
N CYS A 76 -15.84 17.34 0.69
CA CYS A 76 -16.76 17.01 1.77
C CYS A 76 -17.36 15.60 1.60
N GLN A 77 -17.61 15.17 0.37
CA GLN A 77 -18.03 13.79 0.09
C GLN A 77 -16.93 12.78 0.43
N ILE A 78 -15.68 13.03 0.05
CA ILE A 78 -14.55 12.16 0.40
C ILE A 78 -14.43 12.03 1.92
N ILE A 79 -14.41 13.15 2.64
CA ILE A 79 -14.36 13.15 4.11
C ILE A 79 -15.55 12.40 4.70
N ALA A 80 -16.77 12.61 4.17
CA ALA A 80 -17.95 11.89 4.63
C ALA A 80 -17.81 10.37 4.48
N TYR A 81 -17.40 9.87 3.32
CA TYR A 81 -17.15 8.43 3.11
C TYR A 81 -16.10 7.88 4.09
N SER A 82 -15.02 8.62 4.35
CA SER A 82 -13.97 8.20 5.28
C SER A 82 -14.41 8.16 6.75
N THR A 83 -15.58 8.70 7.06
CA THR A 83 -16.13 8.72 8.43
C THR A 83 -17.14 7.61 8.74
N PHE A 84 -17.40 6.71 7.79
CA PHE A 84 -18.24 5.55 7.99
C PHE A 84 -17.39 4.28 7.94
N ASN A 85 -17.58 3.39 8.91
CA ASN A 85 -16.83 2.14 8.96
C ASN A 85 -17.51 1.04 8.15
N GLU A 86 -18.79 0.81 8.43
CA GLU A 86 -19.53 -0.35 7.93
C GLU A 86 -19.99 -0.17 6.48
N LYS A 87 -19.97 -1.25 5.70
CA LYS A 87 -20.45 -1.30 4.32
C LYS A 87 -21.84 -0.67 4.15
N ARG A 88 -22.81 -1.00 5.02
CA ARG A 88 -24.19 -0.49 4.92
C ARG A 88 -24.25 1.03 4.94
N ASP A 89 -23.37 1.65 5.73
CA ASP A 89 -23.34 3.10 5.93
C ASP A 89 -22.58 3.80 4.81
N VAL A 90 -21.48 3.19 4.37
CA VAL A 90 -20.70 3.66 3.21
C VAL A 90 -21.53 3.60 1.93
N MET A 91 -22.39 2.59 1.78
CA MET A 91 -23.24 2.41 0.60
C MET A 91 -24.55 3.23 0.66
N ASP A 92 -24.90 3.81 1.81
CA ASP A 92 -26.07 4.69 1.92
C ASP A 92 -25.73 6.10 1.42
N PHE A 93 -26.00 6.31 0.12
CA PHE A 93 -25.75 7.58 -0.54
C PHE A 93 -26.45 8.77 0.14
N LYS A 94 -27.65 8.58 0.70
CA LYS A 94 -28.39 9.65 1.37
C LYS A 94 -27.69 10.03 2.67
N LYS A 95 -27.28 9.04 3.47
CA LYS A 95 -26.54 9.24 4.72
C LYS A 95 -25.20 9.94 4.47
N VAL A 96 -24.45 9.49 3.47
CA VAL A 96 -23.17 10.11 3.07
C VAL A 96 -23.37 11.54 2.60
N SER A 97 -24.35 11.78 1.72
CA SER A 97 -24.65 13.11 1.19
C SER A 97 -25.04 14.10 2.29
N GLN A 98 -25.86 13.67 3.25
CA GLN A 98 -26.24 14.50 4.41
C GLN A 98 -25.02 14.87 5.25
N ARG A 99 -24.10 13.92 5.49
CA ARG A 99 -22.86 14.18 6.23
C ARG A 99 -21.91 15.11 5.46
N ALA A 100 -21.80 14.96 4.14
CA ALA A 100 -21.02 15.87 3.30
C ALA A 100 -21.57 17.30 3.37
N ILE A 101 -22.90 17.47 3.31
CA ILE A 101 -23.57 18.78 3.48
C ILE A 101 -23.29 19.35 4.88
N PHE A 102 -23.31 18.52 5.92
CA PHE A 102 -22.95 18.94 7.27
C PHE A 102 -21.52 19.50 7.31
N PHE A 103 -20.53 18.78 6.79
CA PHE A 103 -19.14 19.23 6.80
C PHE A 103 -18.97 20.53 6.01
N ARG A 104 -19.58 20.63 4.82
CA ARG A 104 -19.55 21.85 4.01
C ARG A 104 -20.08 23.08 4.76
N LYS A 105 -21.10 22.91 5.61
CA LYS A 105 -21.76 24.02 6.35
C LYS A 105 -21.09 24.36 7.67
N LYS A 106 -20.35 23.43 8.28
CA LYS A 106 -19.89 23.53 9.67
C LYS A 106 -18.38 23.50 9.86
N VAL A 107 -17.62 23.12 8.83
CA VAL A 107 -16.16 22.98 8.90
C VAL A 107 -15.50 24.06 8.05
N SER A 108 -14.46 24.70 8.58
CA SER A 108 -13.70 25.71 7.85
C SER A 108 -12.92 25.08 6.69
N VAL A 109 -12.53 25.88 5.70
CA VAL A 109 -11.73 25.38 4.57
C VAL A 109 -10.38 24.85 5.04
N ASP A 110 -9.77 25.48 6.04
CA ASP A 110 -8.47 25.06 6.60
C ASP A 110 -8.58 23.72 7.34
N ASP A 111 -9.66 23.52 8.10
CA ASP A 111 -9.94 22.25 8.77
C ASP A 111 -10.26 21.14 7.75
N LEU A 112 -11.02 21.45 6.69
CA LEU A 112 -11.27 20.51 5.60
C LEU A 112 -9.97 20.09 4.91
N ALA A 113 -9.05 21.03 4.69
CA ALA A 113 -7.74 20.75 4.10
C ALA A 113 -6.88 19.88 5.02
N THR A 114 -6.94 20.11 6.33
CA THR A 114 -6.26 19.28 7.32
C THR A 114 -6.79 17.85 7.30
N LEU A 115 -8.12 17.67 7.34
CA LEU A 115 -8.75 16.36 7.25
C LEU A 115 -8.43 15.64 5.94
N LEU A 116 -8.49 16.36 4.81
CA LEU A 116 -8.15 15.82 3.50
C LEU A 116 -6.69 15.37 3.45
N THR A 117 -5.76 16.16 4.00
CA THR A 117 -4.34 15.81 4.05
C THR A 117 -4.10 14.53 4.85
N VAL A 118 -4.78 14.38 5.99
CA VAL A 118 -4.72 13.14 6.79
C VAL A 118 -5.25 11.95 5.99
N ILE A 119 -6.37 12.09 5.28
CA ILE A 119 -6.94 11.02 4.44
C ILE A 119 -5.98 10.63 3.31
N LEU A 120 -5.39 11.62 2.62
CA LEU A 120 -4.47 11.37 1.50
C LEU A 120 -3.13 10.78 1.95
N SER A 121 -2.73 11.02 3.19
CA SER A 121 -1.48 10.50 3.78
C SER A 121 -1.68 9.21 4.58
N ALA A 122 -2.90 8.65 4.58
CA ALA A 122 -3.23 7.45 5.37
C ALA A 122 -2.68 6.16 4.73
N ASP A 123 -2.42 6.16 3.42
CA ASP A 123 -1.79 5.02 2.76
C ASP A 123 -0.28 5.01 3.01
N LYS A 124 0.15 4.00 3.77
CA LYS A 124 1.55 3.79 4.18
C LYS A 124 2.09 2.43 3.74
N VAL A 125 1.43 1.76 2.79
CA VAL A 125 1.79 0.40 2.38
C VAL A 125 3.25 0.30 1.94
N GLU A 126 3.72 1.21 1.09
CA GLU A 126 5.11 1.21 0.59
C GLU A 126 6.13 1.52 1.70
N GLU A 127 5.79 2.41 2.63
CA GLU A 127 6.64 2.72 3.80
C GLU A 127 6.84 1.47 4.66
N TYR A 128 5.77 0.73 4.91
CA TYR A 128 5.80 -0.52 5.67
C TYR A 128 6.53 -1.65 4.93
N ILE A 129 6.29 -1.80 3.62
CA ILE A 129 7.01 -2.77 2.76
C ILE A 129 8.52 -2.55 2.86
N HIS A 130 8.95 -1.29 2.78
CA HIS A 130 10.37 -0.94 2.89
C HIS A 130 10.90 -1.19 4.31
N TYR A 131 10.15 -0.82 5.35
CA TYR A 131 10.54 -1.05 6.74
C TYR A 131 10.80 -2.53 7.05
N PHE A 132 9.93 -3.42 6.55
CA PHE A 132 10.07 -4.87 6.72
C PHE A 132 11.08 -5.51 5.76
N GLY A 133 11.64 -4.77 4.79
CA GLY A 133 12.56 -5.31 3.79
C GLY A 133 11.89 -6.19 2.72
N LEU A 134 10.56 -6.12 2.59
CA LEU A 134 9.80 -6.94 1.64
C LEU A 134 10.09 -6.56 0.18
N ASP A 135 10.54 -5.34 -0.07
CA ASP A 135 11.00 -4.91 -1.40
C ASP A 135 12.29 -5.66 -1.82
N ALA A 136 13.19 -5.94 -0.87
CA ALA A 136 14.38 -6.74 -1.12
C ALA A 136 14.01 -8.20 -1.43
N ASP A 137 13.08 -8.78 -0.67
CA ASP A 137 12.59 -10.15 -0.92
C ASP A 137 11.90 -10.28 -2.28
N ARG A 138 11.10 -9.28 -2.69
CA ARG A 138 10.48 -9.24 -4.02
C ARG A 138 11.53 -9.19 -5.14
N LYS A 139 12.57 -8.37 -4.98
CA LYS A 139 13.69 -8.29 -5.94
C LYS A 139 14.43 -9.62 -6.03
N LEU A 140 14.75 -10.23 -4.89
CA LEU A 140 15.40 -11.53 -4.83
C LEU A 140 14.56 -12.62 -5.51
N LYS A 141 13.25 -12.66 -5.25
CA LYS A 141 12.32 -13.59 -5.90
C LYS A 141 12.26 -13.40 -7.41
N ALA A 142 12.28 -12.16 -7.89
CA ALA A 142 12.33 -11.85 -9.32
C ALA A 142 13.65 -12.33 -9.96
N GLN A 143 14.79 -12.11 -9.30
CA GLN A 143 16.09 -12.62 -9.74
C GLN A 143 16.12 -14.16 -9.80
N ILE A 144 15.60 -14.82 -8.77
CA ILE A 144 15.48 -16.29 -8.74
C ILE A 144 14.65 -16.78 -9.92
N ASN A 145 13.48 -16.17 -10.17
CA ASN A 145 12.63 -16.54 -11.30
C ASN A 145 13.33 -16.34 -12.64
N HIS A 146 14.17 -15.31 -12.77
CA HIS A 146 14.96 -15.11 -13.98
C HIS A 146 16.01 -16.20 -14.19
N ILE A 147 16.67 -16.66 -13.13
CA ILE A 147 17.70 -17.73 -13.19
C ILE A 147 17.10 -19.10 -13.45
N LYS A 148 15.93 -19.37 -12.86
CA LYS A 148 15.14 -20.56 -13.19
C LYS A 148 14.74 -20.60 -14.67
N GLY A 149 14.67 -19.44 -15.32
CA GLY A 149 14.23 -19.29 -16.69
C GLY A 149 12.76 -19.61 -16.88
N GLU A 150 12.31 -19.60 -18.13
CA GLU A 150 11.03 -20.19 -18.51
C GLU A 150 11.20 -21.70 -18.54
N GLY A 151 10.95 -22.37 -17.41
CA GLY A 151 10.65 -23.81 -17.46
C GLY A 151 9.41 -24.08 -18.34
N HIS A 152 8.88 -25.30 -18.34
CA HIS A 152 7.60 -25.61 -19.01
C HIS A 152 6.35 -24.95 -18.36
N SER A 153 6.54 -23.94 -17.51
CA SER A 153 5.47 -23.27 -16.77
C SER A 153 5.21 -21.88 -17.35
N VAL A 154 3.98 -21.64 -17.80
CA VAL A 154 3.48 -20.33 -18.23
C VAL A 154 2.42 -19.87 -17.23
N THR A 155 2.54 -18.65 -16.71
CA THR A 155 1.57 -18.07 -15.79
C THR A 155 0.61 -17.14 -16.53
N PHE A 156 -0.69 -17.32 -16.31
CA PHE A 156 -1.76 -16.47 -16.84
C PHE A 156 -2.55 -15.84 -15.69
N GLY A 157 -3.12 -14.65 -15.91
CA GLY A 157 -3.89 -13.94 -14.88
C GLY A 157 -3.03 -13.01 -14.00
N GLY A 158 -3.61 -12.53 -12.88
CA GLY A 158 -2.89 -11.66 -11.94
C GLY A 158 -2.62 -10.23 -12.45
N LYS A 159 -3.43 -9.71 -13.39
CA LYS A 159 -3.21 -8.37 -13.99
C LYS A 159 -4.11 -7.28 -13.42
N SER A 160 -5.25 -7.65 -12.84
CA SER A 160 -6.24 -6.73 -12.32
C SER A 160 -6.32 -6.84 -10.80
N ILE A 161 -7.03 -5.91 -10.16
CA ILE A 161 -7.29 -5.95 -8.72
C ILE A 161 -8.00 -7.24 -8.28
N TYR A 162 -8.79 -7.83 -9.19
CA TYR A 162 -9.42 -9.13 -8.97
C TYR A 162 -8.38 -10.23 -8.83
N GLY A 163 -7.43 -10.35 -9.73
CA GLY A 163 -6.40 -11.40 -9.66
C GLY A 163 -5.31 -11.11 -8.62
N LEU A 164 -4.92 -9.84 -8.45
CA LEU A 164 -3.80 -9.44 -7.58
C LEU A 164 -4.15 -9.46 -6.10
N LEU A 165 -5.37 -9.01 -5.74
CA LEU A 165 -5.77 -8.85 -4.34
C LEU A 165 -6.94 -9.78 -3.97
N ILE A 166 -8.04 -9.71 -4.72
CA ILE A 166 -9.30 -10.35 -4.31
C ILE A 166 -9.21 -11.87 -4.39
N ASP A 167 -8.92 -12.40 -5.57
CA ASP A 167 -8.83 -13.84 -5.85
C ASP A 167 -7.74 -14.48 -4.99
N PHE A 168 -6.57 -13.86 -4.89
CA PHE A 168 -5.49 -14.35 -4.03
C PHE A 168 -5.93 -14.44 -2.57
N ALA A 169 -6.54 -13.39 -2.01
CA ALA A 169 -6.98 -13.39 -0.62
C ALA A 169 -8.08 -14.45 -0.38
N CYS A 170 -9.04 -14.57 -1.30
CA CYS A 170 -10.08 -15.58 -1.25
C CYS A 170 -9.51 -17.01 -1.29
N GLN A 171 -8.57 -17.29 -2.21
CA GLN A 171 -7.97 -18.61 -2.36
C GLN A 171 -7.06 -18.98 -1.18
N ARG A 172 -6.23 -18.03 -0.71
CA ARG A 172 -5.23 -18.31 0.32
C ARG A 172 -5.84 -18.37 1.72
N TYR A 173 -6.74 -17.45 2.06
CA TYR A 173 -7.27 -17.30 3.42
C TYR A 173 -8.71 -17.82 3.57
N GLY A 174 -9.35 -18.26 2.48
CA GLY A 174 -10.75 -18.71 2.50
C GLY A 174 -11.75 -17.58 2.78
N TRP A 175 -11.34 -16.33 2.59
CA TRP A 175 -12.18 -15.17 2.85
C TRP A 175 -13.22 -14.97 1.76
N THR A 176 -14.38 -14.44 2.16
CA THR A 176 -15.38 -14.03 1.19
C THR A 176 -14.95 -12.75 0.49
N MET A 177 -15.38 -12.56 -0.75
CA MET A 177 -15.16 -11.30 -1.47
C MET A 177 -15.72 -10.09 -0.69
N ASP A 178 -16.82 -10.28 0.04
CA ASP A 178 -17.40 -9.23 0.89
C ASP A 178 -16.44 -8.82 2.01
N TYR A 179 -15.83 -9.80 2.69
CA TYR A 179 -14.83 -9.53 3.72
C TYR A 179 -13.62 -8.78 3.16
N VAL A 180 -13.06 -9.26 2.04
CA VAL A 180 -11.90 -8.63 1.38
C VAL A 180 -12.19 -7.19 0.97
N LEU A 181 -13.41 -6.91 0.51
CA LEU A 181 -13.79 -5.56 0.06
C LEU A 181 -14.12 -4.60 1.21
N TRP A 182 -14.73 -5.09 2.29
CA TRP A 182 -15.42 -4.20 3.24
C TRP A 182 -15.03 -4.38 4.70
N SER A 183 -14.41 -5.50 5.07
CA SER A 183 -14.18 -5.85 6.48
C SER A 183 -12.73 -5.76 6.91
N ILE A 184 -11.80 -5.67 5.96
CA ILE A 184 -10.37 -5.46 6.22
C ILE A 184 -9.89 -4.18 5.53
N SER A 185 -9.01 -3.45 6.21
CA SER A 185 -8.35 -2.29 5.63
C SER A 185 -7.45 -2.68 4.45
N TYR A 186 -7.34 -1.77 3.49
CA TYR A 186 -6.48 -1.94 2.33
C TYR A 186 -5.01 -2.12 2.72
N VAL A 187 -4.56 -1.44 3.77
CA VAL A 187 -3.20 -1.56 4.29
C VAL A 187 -2.94 -2.99 4.78
N ASN A 188 -3.79 -3.51 5.66
CA ASN A 188 -3.64 -4.87 6.19
C ASN A 188 -3.76 -5.92 5.08
N LEU A 189 -4.74 -5.77 4.17
CA LEU A 189 -4.87 -6.64 3.00
C LEU A 189 -3.58 -6.63 2.16
N SER A 190 -3.05 -5.46 1.83
CA SER A 190 -1.86 -5.33 1.00
C SER A 190 -0.62 -5.92 1.68
N LEU A 191 -0.46 -5.71 2.99
CA LEU A 191 0.65 -6.27 3.75
C LEU A 191 0.58 -7.79 3.88
N LEU A 192 -0.59 -8.36 4.17
CA LEU A 192 -0.76 -9.82 4.23
C LEU A 192 -0.40 -10.51 2.91
N LEU A 193 -0.71 -9.86 1.79
CA LEU A 193 -0.37 -10.35 0.46
C LEU A 193 1.12 -10.13 0.13
N ALA A 194 1.66 -8.98 0.52
CA ALA A 194 3.06 -8.64 0.33
C ALA A 194 4.01 -9.56 1.09
N ASP A 195 3.64 -9.92 2.31
CA ASP A 195 4.42 -10.72 3.26
C ASP A 195 3.93 -12.18 3.33
N ALA A 196 3.26 -12.64 2.28
CA ALA A 196 2.84 -14.02 2.18
C ALA A 196 4.08 -14.93 2.09
N ILE A 197 4.29 -15.77 3.11
CA ILE A 197 5.36 -16.78 3.10
C ILE A 197 5.24 -17.63 1.84
N THR A 198 6.32 -17.64 1.05
CA THR A 198 6.49 -18.47 -0.14
C THR A 198 7.87 -19.09 -0.15
N THR A 199 7.94 -20.38 -0.48
CA THR A 199 9.20 -21.12 -0.56
C THR A 199 9.51 -21.42 -2.01
N VAL A 200 10.72 -21.09 -2.46
CA VAL A 200 11.23 -21.47 -3.77
C VAL A 200 12.38 -22.46 -3.58
N TYR A 201 12.20 -23.67 -4.08
CA TYR A 201 13.26 -24.68 -4.12
C TYR A 201 14.22 -24.38 -5.27
N LEU A 202 15.52 -24.40 -5.00
CA LEU A 202 16.57 -24.20 -6.00
C LEU A 202 17.37 -25.48 -6.19
N SER A 203 17.69 -25.82 -7.44
CA SER A 203 18.68 -26.86 -7.73
C SER A 203 20.09 -26.39 -7.37
N ASP A 204 21.05 -27.31 -7.26
CA ASP A 204 22.44 -26.94 -6.95
C ASP A 204 23.07 -26.04 -8.03
N ASP A 205 22.70 -26.23 -9.29
CA ASP A 205 23.15 -25.38 -10.39
C ASP A 205 22.54 -23.97 -10.32
N GLU A 206 21.26 -23.86 -9.93
CA GLU A 206 20.60 -22.57 -9.69
C GLU A 206 21.21 -21.86 -8.47
N ARG A 207 21.54 -22.60 -7.41
CA ARG A 207 22.26 -22.07 -6.23
C ARG A 207 23.64 -21.54 -6.59
N LYS A 208 24.40 -22.26 -7.44
CA LYS A 208 25.70 -21.80 -7.95
C LYS A 208 25.57 -20.53 -8.77
N LYS A 209 24.59 -20.44 -9.69
CA LYS A 209 24.31 -19.22 -10.48
C LYS A 209 23.93 -18.01 -9.61
N MET A 210 23.34 -18.26 -8.44
CA MET A 210 23.04 -17.26 -7.42
C MET A 210 24.23 -16.87 -6.53
N GLY A 211 25.43 -17.44 -6.75
CA GLY A 211 26.59 -17.24 -5.89
C GLY A 211 26.41 -17.83 -4.48
N ARG A 212 25.50 -18.81 -4.33
CA ARG A 212 25.17 -19.50 -3.07
C ARG A 212 25.45 -21.01 -3.15
N GLY A 213 26.37 -21.40 -4.04
CA GLY A 213 26.88 -22.76 -4.09
C GLY A 213 27.84 -23.03 -2.94
N ASP A 214 28.03 -24.30 -2.60
CA ASP A 214 29.09 -24.71 -1.66
C ASP A 214 30.44 -24.62 -2.40
N GLY A 215 31.11 -23.47 -2.26
CA GLY A 215 32.43 -23.19 -2.85
C GLY A 215 32.86 -21.73 -2.61
N GLU A 216 34.16 -21.47 -2.54
CA GLU A 216 34.70 -20.10 -2.44
C GLU A 216 34.39 -19.32 -3.73
N VAL A 217 33.63 -18.22 -3.59
CA VAL A 217 33.38 -17.28 -4.69
C VAL A 217 34.56 -16.32 -4.76
N ILE A 218 35.41 -16.51 -5.76
CA ILE A 218 36.58 -15.66 -6.03
C ILE A 218 36.14 -14.52 -6.96
N ASN A 219 36.33 -13.27 -6.55
CA ASN A 219 36.06 -12.12 -7.41
C ASN A 219 37.13 -12.01 -8.49
N ALA A 220 36.77 -12.25 -9.75
CA ALA A 220 37.69 -12.20 -10.88
C ALA A 220 38.14 -10.78 -11.27
N ASP A 221 37.41 -9.75 -10.84
CA ASP A 221 37.74 -8.35 -11.10
C ASP A 221 38.68 -7.74 -10.03
N ASP A 222 38.97 -8.48 -8.96
CA ASP A 222 39.93 -8.08 -7.93
C ASP A 222 41.36 -8.43 -8.40
N PRO A 223 42.27 -7.44 -8.56
CA PRO A 223 43.66 -7.69 -8.95
C PRO A 223 44.41 -8.66 -8.02
N ALA A 224 44.02 -8.76 -6.76
CA ALA A 224 44.64 -9.67 -5.79
C ALA A 224 44.34 -11.14 -6.09
N ASN A 225 43.24 -11.44 -6.77
CA ASN A 225 42.81 -12.81 -7.10
C ASN A 225 43.35 -13.30 -8.45
N ARG A 226 44.07 -12.45 -9.19
CA ARG A 226 44.52 -12.72 -10.57
C ARG A 226 45.34 -14.01 -10.71
N ASP A 227 46.22 -14.29 -9.76
CA ASP A 227 47.08 -15.49 -9.79
C ASP A 227 46.35 -16.77 -9.41
N LEU A 228 45.27 -16.66 -8.62
CA LEU A 228 44.39 -17.75 -8.25
C LEU A 228 43.48 -18.11 -9.44
N VAL A 229 42.90 -17.10 -10.10
CA VAL A 229 42.08 -17.26 -11.31
C VAL A 229 42.91 -17.85 -12.46
N ARG A 230 44.15 -17.38 -12.65
CA ARG A 230 45.04 -17.94 -13.68
C ARG A 230 45.34 -19.42 -13.45
N ARG A 231 45.60 -19.83 -12.20
CA ARG A 231 45.88 -21.23 -11.85
C ARG A 231 44.69 -22.14 -12.14
N MET A 232 43.47 -21.68 -11.87
CA MET A 232 42.24 -22.43 -12.13
C MET A 232 41.93 -22.60 -13.63
N ILE A 233 42.45 -21.73 -14.50
CA ILE A 233 42.23 -21.79 -15.97
C ILE A 233 43.32 -22.62 -16.68
N SER A 234 44.46 -22.85 -16.01
CA SER A 234 45.63 -23.55 -16.57
C SER A 234 45.69 -25.05 -16.32
N GLU A 235 44.70 -25.62 -15.62
CA GLU A 235 44.40 -27.06 -15.60
C GLU A 235 43.35 -27.41 -16.67
#